data_AF-Q8VTA7-F1
#
_entry.id   AF-Q8VTA7-F1
#
_cell.length_a   1.000
_cell.length_b   1.000
_cell.length_c   1.000
_cell.angle_alpha   90.00
_cell.angle_beta   90.00
_cell.angle_gamma   90.00
#
_symmetry.space_group_name_H-M   'P 1'
#
loop_
_entity.id
_entity.type
_entity.pdbx_description
1 polymer ?
#
loop_
_entity_poly.entity_id
_entity_poly.type
_entity_poly.pdbx_seq_one_letter_code
_entity_poly.pdbx_strand_id
1 'polypeptide(L)'
;MLFKRIRVTILLLGLLSFSLRVSAQIVLKHSDWEWKISETGCAEQLIFKGEKRNDTIPFFREGEHAGPSFYAKREGKEVRASWIPDGYASYRSEIDGVLCRISYIKDHGQPALRVKLTNNSPVPYQPQKAGLKLGIDTYMDKFPDWFGKYFPTLMRNEKTHFYGYLQTPSGHTLGLVSQQPVASWSVDYNLGYQDP
;
A
#
# COMPACT_ATOMS: atom_id res chain seq x y z
N MET A 1 -47.02 -34.93 -51.95
CA MET A 1 -46.01 -35.45 -51.00
C MET A 1 -44.83 -34.47 -51.01
N LEU A 2 -44.69 -33.65 -49.95
CA LEU A 2 -43.60 -33.72 -48.95
C LEU A 2 -42.23 -33.29 -49.56
N PHE A 3 -41.52 -32.23 -49.15
CA PHE A 3 -41.37 -31.56 -47.86
C PHE A 3 -40.86 -30.10 -48.08
N LYS A 4 -41.40 -29.15 -47.31
CA LYS A 4 -40.86 -27.79 -47.14
C LYS A 4 -39.52 -27.85 -46.38
N ARG A 5 -38.45 -27.25 -46.93
CA ARG A 5 -37.22 -26.96 -46.17
C ARG A 5 -37.38 -25.59 -45.49
N ILE A 6 -37.72 -25.62 -44.20
CA ILE A 6 -37.64 -24.45 -43.31
C ILE A 6 -36.19 -24.30 -42.89
N ARG A 7 -35.56 -23.18 -43.28
CA ARG A 7 -34.26 -22.77 -42.73
C ARG A 7 -34.53 -22.09 -41.40
N VAL A 8 -34.26 -22.80 -40.30
CA VAL A 8 -34.25 -22.21 -38.96
C VAL A 8 -32.89 -21.55 -38.76
N THR A 9 -32.85 -20.22 -38.87
CA THR A 9 -31.67 -19.44 -38.47
C THR A 9 -31.77 -19.22 -36.97
N ILE A 10 -30.98 -19.93 -36.17
CA ILE A 10 -30.88 -19.73 -34.72
C ILE A 10 -30.03 -18.47 -34.50
N LEU A 11 -30.68 -17.37 -34.09
CA LEU A 11 -30.00 -16.16 -33.62
C LEU A 11 -29.64 -16.37 -32.13
N LEU A 12 -28.39 -16.75 -31.86
CA LEU A 12 -27.85 -16.78 -30.50
C LEU A 12 -27.60 -15.35 -30.03
N LEU A 13 -28.55 -14.77 -29.29
CA LEU A 13 -28.38 -13.51 -28.60
C LEU A 13 -27.54 -13.76 -27.33
N GLY A 14 -26.22 -13.67 -27.46
CA GLY A 14 -25.30 -13.71 -26.32
C GLY A 14 -25.48 -12.46 -25.47
N LEU A 15 -26.22 -12.58 -24.35
CA LEU A 15 -26.19 -11.59 -23.28
C LEU A 15 -24.80 -11.62 -22.65
N LEU A 16 -23.90 -10.78 -23.16
CA LEU A 16 -22.70 -10.36 -22.44
C LEU A 16 -23.16 -9.58 -21.21
N SER A 17 -23.36 -10.30 -20.11
CA SER A 17 -23.37 -9.71 -18.79
C SER A 17 -21.98 -9.15 -18.51
N PHE A 18 -21.74 -7.90 -18.95
CA PHE A 18 -20.68 -7.07 -18.40
C PHE A 18 -21.01 -6.88 -16.92
N SER A 19 -20.48 -7.74 -16.07
CA SER A 19 -20.41 -7.48 -14.65
C SER A 19 -19.53 -6.26 -14.47
N LEU A 20 -20.13 -5.08 -14.37
CA LEU A 20 -19.51 -3.93 -13.75
C LEU A 20 -19.08 -4.39 -12.37
N ARG A 21 -17.79 -4.72 -12.20
CA ARG A 21 -17.21 -4.88 -10.87
C ARG A 21 -17.28 -3.49 -10.24
N VAL A 22 -18.33 -3.24 -9.47
CA VAL A 22 -18.33 -2.16 -8.49
C VAL A 22 -17.36 -2.63 -7.40
N SER A 23 -16.07 -2.41 -7.63
CA SER A 23 -15.02 -2.72 -6.68
C SER A 23 -15.14 -1.76 -5.51
N ALA A 24 -15.48 -2.28 -4.34
CA ALA A 24 -15.70 -1.49 -3.15
C ALA A 24 -14.35 -1.03 -2.56
N GLN A 25 -13.96 0.21 -2.85
CA GLN A 25 -12.93 0.92 -2.13
C GLN A 25 -13.36 1.12 -0.67
N ILE A 26 -12.46 0.87 0.30
CA ILE A 26 -12.70 1.22 1.70
C ILE A 26 -12.20 2.65 1.91
N VAL A 27 -13.04 3.49 2.53
CA VAL A 27 -12.65 4.82 2.98
C VAL A 27 -12.82 4.91 4.49
N LEU A 28 -11.71 4.98 5.22
CA LEU A 28 -11.69 5.29 6.64
C LEU A 28 -11.80 6.80 6.80
N LYS A 29 -12.97 7.29 7.21
CA LYS A 29 -13.26 8.72 7.32
C LYS A 29 -13.29 9.17 8.77
N HIS A 30 -12.50 10.19 9.08
CA HIS A 30 -12.49 10.89 10.36
C HIS A 30 -12.66 12.40 10.17
N SER A 31 -12.76 13.14 11.28
CA SER A 31 -12.93 14.60 11.30
C SER A 31 -11.84 15.29 10.50
N ASP A 32 -10.59 14.89 10.74
CA ASP A 32 -9.39 15.62 10.29
C ASP A 32 -8.61 14.88 9.20
N TRP A 33 -8.98 13.64 8.88
CA TRP A 33 -8.33 12.88 7.82
C TRP A 33 -9.22 11.79 7.22
N GLU A 34 -8.85 11.33 6.04
CA GLU A 34 -9.46 10.20 5.34
C GLU A 34 -8.38 9.30 4.73
N TRP A 35 -8.53 7.99 4.86
CA TRP A 35 -7.63 7.02 4.23
C TRP A 35 -8.40 6.14 3.25
N LYS A 36 -8.03 6.23 1.97
CA LYS A 36 -8.59 5.42 0.88
C LYS A 36 -7.73 4.18 0.66
N ILE A 37 -8.37 3.02 0.71
CA ILE A 37 -7.75 1.71 0.60
C ILE A 37 -8.39 0.97 -0.57
N SER A 38 -7.56 0.47 -1.46
CA SER A 38 -7.99 -0.28 -2.64
C SER A 38 -8.60 -1.64 -2.26
N GLU A 39 -9.24 -2.28 -3.24
CA GLU A 39 -9.71 -3.67 -3.11
C GLU A 39 -8.57 -4.66 -2.84
N THR A 40 -7.34 -4.32 -3.25
CA THR A 40 -6.14 -5.14 -3.05
C THR A 40 -5.53 -4.96 -1.66
N GLY A 41 -6.13 -4.12 -0.80
CA GLY A 41 -5.64 -3.83 0.55
C GLY A 41 -4.45 -2.88 0.61
N CYS A 42 -4.00 -2.36 -0.53
CA CYS A 42 -3.01 -1.29 -0.60
C CYS A 42 -3.68 0.07 -0.36
N ALA A 43 -2.92 1.03 0.16
CA ALA A 43 -3.37 2.41 0.24
C ALA A 43 -3.37 3.05 -1.15
N GLU A 44 -4.31 3.95 -1.38
CA GLU A 44 -4.30 4.82 -2.57
C GLU A 44 -3.91 6.25 -2.19
N GLN A 45 -4.53 6.76 -1.13
CA GLN A 45 -4.34 8.13 -0.64
C GLN A 45 -4.62 8.21 0.85
N LEU A 46 -3.78 8.96 1.56
CA LEU A 46 -4.09 9.48 2.90
C LEU A 46 -4.27 10.99 2.77
N ILE A 47 -5.38 11.52 3.28
CA ILE A 47 -5.78 12.91 3.11
C ILE A 47 -5.92 13.51 4.49
N PHE A 48 -5.10 14.49 4.84
CA PHE A 48 -5.32 15.37 6.00
C PHE A 48 -6.11 16.59 5.56
N LYS A 49 -7.17 16.90 6.30
CA LYS A 49 -8.05 18.03 6.01
C LYS A 49 -7.43 19.31 6.56
N GLY A 50 -7.35 20.33 5.72
CA GLY A 50 -6.89 21.65 6.10
C GLY A 50 -7.95 22.71 5.82
N GLU A 51 -7.81 23.87 6.46
CA GLU A 51 -8.79 24.97 6.34
C GLU A 51 -8.89 25.52 4.91
N LYS A 52 -7.76 25.62 4.20
CA LYS A 52 -7.67 26.15 2.83
C LYS A 52 -7.55 25.07 1.77
N ARG A 53 -6.79 24.01 2.07
CA ARG A 53 -6.57 22.88 1.18
C ARG A 53 -6.26 21.64 1.99
N ASN A 54 -6.66 20.49 1.46
CA ASN A 54 -6.23 19.22 2.02
C ASN A 54 -4.77 18.94 1.65
N ASP A 55 -4.07 18.29 2.56
CA ASP A 55 -2.76 17.71 2.30
C ASP A 55 -2.96 16.23 1.95
N THR A 56 -2.56 15.85 0.75
CA THR A 56 -2.82 14.51 0.21
C THR A 56 -1.51 13.78 -0.02
N ILE A 57 -1.34 12.67 0.68
CA ILE A 57 -0.21 11.76 0.56
C ILE A 57 -0.61 10.68 -0.46
N PRO A 58 -0.05 10.69 -1.67
CA PRO A 58 -0.31 9.65 -2.66
C PRO A 58 0.46 8.37 -2.33
N PHE A 59 -0.12 7.24 -2.70
CA PHE A 59 0.55 5.94 -2.70
C PHE A 59 0.61 5.41 -4.13
N PHE A 60 1.65 4.62 -4.43
CA PHE A 60 1.69 3.85 -5.67
C PHE A 60 0.50 2.87 -5.68
N ARG A 61 -0.29 2.93 -6.75
CA ARG A 61 -1.53 2.14 -6.85
C ARG A 61 -1.30 0.74 -7.39
N GLU A 62 -0.29 0.59 -8.24
CA GLU A 62 -0.04 -0.62 -9.01
C GLU A 62 1.46 -0.95 -9.07
N GLY A 63 1.78 -2.17 -9.48
CA GLY A 63 3.15 -2.62 -9.72
C GLY A 63 3.98 -2.89 -8.46
N GLU A 64 5.29 -2.84 -8.65
CA GLU A 64 6.27 -3.28 -7.65
C GLU A 64 6.36 -2.37 -6.41
N HIS A 65 5.92 -1.11 -6.54
CA HIS A 65 5.97 -0.13 -5.46
C HIS A 65 4.63 0.06 -4.73
N ALA A 66 3.56 -0.60 -5.18
CA ALA A 66 2.26 -0.49 -4.53
C ALA A 66 2.31 -0.92 -3.07
N GLY A 67 1.67 -0.18 -2.17
CA GLY A 67 1.69 -0.54 -0.77
C GLY A 67 0.64 0.17 0.07
N PRO A 68 0.61 -0.07 1.40
CA PRO A 68 1.48 -0.96 2.14
C PRO A 68 1.49 -2.40 1.64
N SER A 69 2.63 -3.06 1.56
CA SER A 69 2.73 -4.47 1.14
C SER A 69 3.77 -5.25 1.94
N PHE A 70 3.44 -6.50 2.28
CA PHE A 70 4.36 -7.40 2.96
C PHE A 70 5.36 -7.98 1.96
N TYR A 71 6.63 -7.91 2.31
CA TYR A 71 7.71 -8.48 1.52
C TYR A 71 8.72 -9.20 2.41
N ALA A 72 9.41 -10.16 1.81
CA ALA A 72 10.61 -10.76 2.37
C ALA A 72 11.71 -10.81 1.31
N LYS A 73 12.97 -10.74 1.76
CA LYS A 73 14.16 -10.92 0.92
C LYS A 73 14.93 -12.15 1.36
N ARG A 74 15.21 -13.04 0.41
CA ARG A 74 15.99 -14.27 0.60
C ARG A 74 16.93 -14.44 -0.59
N GLU A 75 18.18 -14.79 -0.32
CA GLU A 75 19.19 -15.05 -1.36
C GLU A 75 19.27 -13.94 -2.42
N GLY A 76 19.10 -12.68 -2.02
CA GLY A 76 19.09 -11.55 -2.93
C GLY A 76 17.78 -11.29 -3.66
N LYS A 77 16.82 -12.23 -3.65
CA LYS A 77 15.52 -12.10 -4.30
C LYS A 77 14.45 -11.59 -3.34
N GLU A 78 13.69 -10.61 -3.80
CA GLU A 78 12.50 -10.12 -3.09
C GLU A 78 11.27 -10.96 -3.49
N VAL A 79 10.47 -11.32 -2.50
CA VAL A 79 9.17 -11.96 -2.66
C VAL A 79 8.14 -11.06 -1.99
N ARG A 80 7.04 -10.82 -2.68
CA ARG A 80 5.88 -10.08 -2.19
C ARG A 80 4.66 -10.99 -2.25
N ALA A 81 3.79 -10.87 -1.27
CA ALA A 81 2.55 -11.63 -1.25
C ALA A 81 1.36 -10.68 -1.26
N SER A 82 0.33 -11.06 -2.00
CA SER A 82 -0.92 -10.30 -2.10
C SER A 82 -1.67 -10.35 -0.77
N TRP A 83 -2.37 -9.27 -0.47
CA TRP A 83 -3.24 -9.23 0.69
C TRP A 83 -4.50 -10.06 0.48
N ILE A 84 -4.94 -10.70 1.56
CA ILE A 84 -6.21 -11.40 1.68
C ILE A 84 -7.01 -10.64 2.75
N PRO A 85 -8.28 -10.24 2.50
CA PRO A 85 -9.11 -9.60 3.52
C PRO A 85 -9.19 -10.43 4.81
N ASP A 86 -9.02 -9.77 5.95
CA ASP A 86 -9.01 -10.36 7.30
C ASP A 86 -9.84 -9.51 8.29
N GLY A 87 -10.93 -8.90 7.80
CA GLY A 87 -11.81 -8.01 8.54
C GLY A 87 -11.97 -6.64 7.88
N TYR A 88 -12.72 -5.74 8.53
CA TYR A 88 -12.88 -4.36 8.04
C TYR A 88 -11.54 -3.63 8.07
N ALA A 89 -11.13 -3.09 6.92
CA ALA A 89 -9.85 -2.40 6.73
C ALA A 89 -8.65 -3.18 7.30
N SER A 90 -8.72 -4.51 7.26
CA SER A 90 -7.72 -5.43 7.81
C SER A 90 -7.42 -6.54 6.82
N TYR A 91 -6.16 -6.90 6.72
CA TYR A 91 -5.66 -7.82 5.70
C TYR A 91 -4.58 -8.69 6.28
N ARG A 92 -4.43 -9.89 5.70
CA ARG A 92 -3.36 -10.82 6.02
C ARG A 92 -2.67 -11.30 4.76
N SER A 93 -1.40 -11.65 4.89
CA SER A 93 -0.63 -12.29 3.84
C SER A 93 0.46 -13.15 4.46
N GLU A 94 0.95 -14.13 3.73
CA GLU A 94 1.92 -15.09 4.26
C GLU A 94 3.04 -15.33 3.26
N ILE A 95 4.28 -15.32 3.76
CA ILE A 95 5.48 -15.69 3.00
C ILE A 95 6.26 -16.66 3.86
N ASP A 96 6.50 -17.88 3.35
CA ASP A 96 7.35 -18.89 3.97
C ASP A 96 6.98 -19.20 5.45
N GLY A 97 5.69 -19.30 5.76
CA GLY A 97 5.21 -19.56 7.12
C GLY A 97 5.18 -18.34 8.04
N VAL A 98 5.57 -17.15 7.56
CA VAL A 98 5.41 -15.89 8.30
C VAL A 98 4.16 -15.17 7.87
N LEU A 99 3.19 -15.16 8.79
CA LEU A 99 1.92 -14.48 8.64
C LEU A 99 2.08 -13.01 9.02
N CYS A 100 1.88 -12.13 8.05
CA CYS A 100 1.73 -10.70 8.26
C CYS A 100 0.25 -10.34 8.33
N ARG A 101 -0.14 -9.59 9.36
CA ARG A 101 -1.42 -8.91 9.45
C ARG A 101 -1.22 -7.40 9.47
N ILE A 102 -2.02 -6.70 8.69
CA ILE A 102 -2.12 -5.24 8.71
C ILE A 102 -3.56 -4.82 9.00
N SER A 103 -3.72 -3.77 9.78
CA SER A 103 -4.99 -3.08 9.97
C SER A 103 -4.78 -1.58 9.86
N TYR A 104 -5.62 -0.93 9.07
CA TYR A 104 -5.69 0.52 9.01
C TYR A 104 -6.60 1.00 10.14
N ILE A 105 -6.05 1.80 11.06
CA ILE A 105 -6.74 2.19 12.28
C ILE A 105 -6.56 3.69 12.56
N LYS A 106 -7.39 4.20 13.47
CA LYS A 106 -7.11 5.46 14.18
C LYS A 106 -6.42 5.14 15.50
N ASP A 107 -5.26 5.73 15.72
CA ASP A 107 -4.51 5.63 16.98
C ASP A 107 -4.22 7.04 17.51
N HIS A 108 -4.65 7.33 18.74
CA HIS A 108 -4.56 8.67 19.34
C HIS A 108 -5.02 9.83 18.44
N GLY A 109 -6.05 9.59 17.62
CA GLY A 109 -6.59 10.58 16.68
C GLY A 109 -5.90 10.60 15.31
N GLN A 110 -4.76 9.94 15.16
CA GLN A 110 -3.94 9.93 13.95
C GLN A 110 -4.18 8.67 13.11
N PRO A 111 -3.98 8.73 11.78
CA PRO A 111 -3.99 7.55 10.92
C PRO A 111 -2.78 6.65 11.24
N ALA A 112 -3.01 5.36 11.46
CA ALA A 112 -1.95 4.41 11.79
C ALA A 112 -2.15 3.05 11.10
N LEU A 113 -1.04 2.37 10.87
CA LEU A 113 -1.01 0.96 10.49
C LEU A 113 -0.63 0.14 11.71
N ARG A 114 -1.50 -0.77 12.12
CA ARG A 114 -1.13 -1.84 13.05
C ARG A 114 -0.60 -3.01 12.25
N VAL A 115 0.66 -3.37 12.48
CA VAL A 115 1.34 -4.46 11.77
C VAL A 115 1.72 -5.55 12.78
N LYS A 116 1.44 -6.81 12.45
CA LYS A 116 1.89 -7.96 13.23
C LYS A 116 2.49 -9.01 12.31
N LEU A 117 3.75 -9.35 12.54
CA LEU A 117 4.41 -10.51 11.93
C LEU A 117 4.40 -11.66 12.94
N THR A 118 3.93 -12.83 12.52
CA THR A 118 3.92 -14.06 13.33
C THR A 118 4.58 -15.17 12.55
N ASN A 119 5.64 -15.76 13.09
CA ASN A 119 6.21 -16.98 12.53
C ASN A 119 5.35 -18.17 12.97
N ASN A 120 4.61 -18.77 12.03
CA ASN A 120 3.81 -19.97 12.25
C ASN A 120 4.53 -21.24 11.82
N SER A 121 5.76 -21.13 11.31
CA SER A 121 6.55 -22.30 10.91
C SER A 121 7.15 -23.00 12.15
N PRO A 122 7.45 -24.31 12.06
CA PRO A 122 8.04 -25.06 13.17
C PRO A 122 9.50 -24.69 13.45
N VAL A 123 10.11 -23.83 12.63
CA VAL A 123 11.52 -23.43 12.73
C VAL A 123 11.64 -21.91 12.85
N PRO A 124 12.72 -21.37 13.45
CA PRO A 124 12.98 -19.93 13.41
C PRO A 124 13.10 -19.41 11.98
N TYR A 125 12.36 -18.35 11.66
CA TYR A 125 12.45 -17.66 10.37
C TYR A 125 13.63 -16.67 10.35
N GLN A 126 14.55 -16.83 9.40
CA GLN A 126 15.77 -16.01 9.27
C GLN A 126 15.91 -15.40 7.86
N PRO A 127 15.10 -14.40 7.50
CA PRO A 127 15.20 -13.73 6.21
C PRO A 127 16.35 -12.71 6.21
N GLN A 128 16.81 -12.30 5.03
CA GLN A 128 17.68 -11.12 4.92
C GLN A 128 16.88 -9.85 5.28
N LYS A 129 15.61 -9.79 4.86
CA LYS A 129 14.64 -8.76 5.24
C LYS A 129 13.25 -9.38 5.34
N ALA A 130 12.46 -8.95 6.30
CA ALA A 130 11.00 -9.11 6.26
C ALA A 130 10.39 -7.84 6.82
N GLY A 131 9.45 -7.25 6.09
CA GLY A 131 8.94 -5.94 6.47
C GLY A 131 7.82 -5.46 5.57
N LEU A 132 7.52 -4.19 5.72
CA LEU A 132 6.46 -3.51 5.01
C LEU A 132 7.05 -2.50 4.04
N LYS A 133 6.73 -2.60 2.74
CA LYS A 133 6.92 -1.47 1.81
C LYS A 133 5.72 -0.57 1.96
N LEU A 134 5.90 0.67 2.42
CA LEU A 134 4.78 1.60 2.66
C LEU A 134 4.07 1.98 1.37
N GLY A 135 4.80 2.11 0.27
CA GLY A 135 4.25 2.48 -1.03
C GLY A 135 3.85 3.95 -1.15
N ILE A 136 4.32 4.83 -0.25
CA ILE A 136 4.16 6.29 -0.43
C ILE A 136 4.84 6.67 -1.75
N ASP A 137 4.13 7.38 -2.61
CA ASP A 137 4.64 7.83 -3.90
C ASP A 137 5.55 9.04 -3.71
N THR A 138 6.84 8.74 -3.63
CA THR A 138 7.93 9.72 -3.52
C THR A 138 8.61 9.99 -4.86
N TYR A 139 8.03 9.55 -5.99
CA TYR A 139 8.66 9.71 -7.31
C TYR A 139 8.56 11.16 -7.79
N MET A 140 9.69 11.73 -8.18
CA MET A 140 9.84 13.11 -8.63
C MET A 140 10.33 13.13 -10.08
N ASP A 141 9.39 13.19 -11.01
CA ASP A 141 9.69 13.18 -12.44
C ASP A 141 10.06 14.57 -12.98
N LYS A 142 9.16 15.54 -12.80
CA LYS A 142 9.29 16.86 -13.43
C LYS A 142 8.86 18.03 -12.55
N PHE A 143 9.46 19.18 -12.82
CA PHE A 143 9.01 20.47 -12.35
C PHE A 143 7.69 20.88 -13.05
N PRO A 144 6.70 21.49 -12.36
CA PRO A 144 6.68 21.82 -10.92
C PRO A 144 6.06 20.72 -10.04
N ASP A 145 5.64 19.59 -10.60
CA ASP A 145 4.87 18.53 -9.92
C ASP A 145 5.57 17.99 -8.65
N TRP A 146 6.90 18.00 -8.63
CA TRP A 146 7.70 17.58 -7.49
C TRP A 146 7.55 18.45 -6.21
N PHE A 147 6.99 19.67 -6.26
CA PHE A 147 6.90 20.56 -5.08
C PHE A 147 5.95 20.02 -4.01
N GLY A 148 4.98 19.20 -4.42
CA GLY A 148 4.05 18.51 -3.54
C GLY A 148 4.46 17.08 -3.20
N LYS A 149 5.60 16.59 -3.70
CA LYS A 149 6.03 15.20 -3.47
C LYS A 149 6.78 15.08 -2.15
N TYR A 150 6.33 14.14 -1.33
CA TYR A 150 6.99 13.78 -0.10
C TYR A 150 8.26 12.98 -0.41
N PHE A 151 9.35 13.26 0.29
CA PHE A 151 10.55 12.44 0.28
C PHE A 151 11.06 12.22 1.71
N PRO A 152 11.61 11.04 2.04
CA PRO A 152 12.21 10.80 3.35
C PRO A 152 13.35 11.78 3.61
N THR A 153 13.23 12.57 4.68
CA THR A 153 14.25 13.56 5.05
C THR A 153 15.09 13.09 6.24
N LEU A 154 14.44 12.45 7.21
CA LEU A 154 15.08 11.84 8.37
C LEU A 154 14.30 10.60 8.77
N MET A 155 15.00 9.52 9.05
CA MET A 155 14.42 8.29 9.58
C MET A 155 15.41 7.66 10.54
N ARG A 156 14.96 7.27 11.73
CA ARG A 156 15.82 6.79 12.80
C ARG A 156 15.21 5.57 13.50
N ASN A 157 15.99 4.49 13.50
CA ASN A 157 15.68 3.27 14.24
C ASN A 157 16.29 3.39 15.64
N GLU A 158 15.43 3.57 16.64
CA GLU A 158 15.84 3.53 18.03
C GLU A 158 15.60 2.14 18.63
N LYS A 159 16.26 1.84 19.74
CA LYS A 159 16.10 0.54 20.44
C LYS A 159 14.67 0.31 20.93
N THR A 160 13.93 1.38 21.18
CA THR A 160 12.58 1.33 21.79
C THR A 160 11.48 1.77 20.84
N HIS A 161 11.80 2.52 19.80
CA HIS A 161 10.81 3.15 18.92
C HIS A 161 11.42 3.45 17.54
N PHE A 162 10.61 3.98 16.64
CA PHE A 162 11.07 4.50 15.37
C PHE A 162 10.43 5.87 15.15
N TYR A 163 11.20 6.79 14.59
CA TYR A 163 10.68 8.09 14.20
C TYR A 163 11.41 8.65 13.00
N GLY A 164 10.70 9.49 12.27
CA GLY A 164 11.22 10.16 11.11
C GLY A 164 10.15 11.05 10.50
N TYR A 165 10.50 11.67 9.39
CA TYR A 165 9.55 12.45 8.62
C TYR A 165 9.91 12.48 7.15
N LEU A 166 8.87 12.67 6.35
CA LEU A 166 8.98 13.06 4.97
C LEU A 166 8.67 14.55 4.88
N GLN A 167 9.35 15.25 3.99
CA GLN A 167 9.07 16.65 3.70
C GLN A 167 8.76 16.82 2.22
N THR A 168 7.94 17.81 1.88
CA THR A 168 7.81 18.29 0.50
C THR A 168 8.70 19.52 0.31
N PRO A 169 9.20 19.81 -0.90
CA PRO A 169 9.93 21.06 -1.16
C PRO A 169 9.12 22.32 -0.85
N SER A 170 7.78 22.24 -0.85
CA SER A 170 6.89 23.32 -0.40
C SER A 170 6.74 23.47 1.12
N GLY A 171 7.48 22.68 1.92
CA GLY A 171 7.57 22.81 3.37
C GLY A 171 6.55 22.01 4.19
N HIS A 172 5.74 21.14 3.56
CA HIS A 172 4.82 20.25 4.31
C HIS A 172 5.59 19.08 4.89
N THR A 173 5.26 18.69 6.12
CA THR A 173 5.96 17.63 6.86
C THR A 173 5.00 16.53 7.29
N LEU A 174 5.29 15.30 6.89
CA LEU A 174 4.58 14.10 7.32
C LEU A 174 5.45 13.33 8.31
N GLY A 175 5.03 13.28 9.57
CA GLY A 175 5.69 12.45 10.58
C GLY A 175 5.38 10.96 10.37
N LEU A 176 6.41 10.12 10.46
CA LEU A 176 6.28 8.66 10.45
C LEU A 176 6.89 8.11 11.75
N VAL A 177 6.05 7.52 12.60
CA VAL A 177 6.44 7.08 13.93
C VAL A 177 5.92 5.68 14.23
N SER A 178 6.65 4.95 15.06
CA SER A 178 6.20 3.70 15.67
C SER A 178 6.65 3.66 17.12
N GLN A 179 5.71 3.35 18.02
CA GLN A 179 6.01 3.14 19.45
C GLN A 179 6.84 1.87 19.70
N GLN A 180 6.96 1.00 18.70
CA GLN A 180 7.80 -0.20 18.74
C GLN A 180 9.05 0.01 17.89
N PRO A 181 10.18 -0.63 18.25
CA PRO A 181 11.40 -0.54 17.46
C PRO A 181 11.18 -1.16 16.07
N VAL A 182 11.69 -0.46 15.05
CA VAL A 182 11.80 -0.98 13.69
C VAL A 182 13.28 -1.30 13.47
N ALA A 183 13.60 -2.53 13.07
CA ALA A 183 14.99 -2.99 13.00
C ALA A 183 15.83 -2.25 11.94
N SER A 184 15.21 -1.85 10.83
CA SER A 184 15.87 -1.09 9.76
C SER A 184 14.83 -0.43 8.85
N TRP A 185 15.26 0.56 8.07
CA TRP A 185 14.51 1.11 6.95
C TRP A 185 15.43 1.21 5.72
N SER A 186 14.84 1.29 4.53
CA SER A 186 15.57 1.56 3.29
C SER A 186 14.64 2.22 2.28
N VAL A 187 15.21 2.92 1.31
CA VAL A 187 14.51 3.40 0.11
C VAL A 187 14.92 2.55 -1.08
N ASP A 188 13.97 2.28 -1.98
CA ASP A 188 14.24 1.51 -3.21
C ASP A 188 15.02 2.36 -4.23
N TYR A 189 14.91 3.68 -4.14
CA TYR A 189 15.61 4.62 -5.02
C TYR A 189 16.34 5.66 -4.19
N ASN A 190 17.67 5.61 -4.20
CA ASN A 190 18.54 6.67 -3.71
C ASN A 190 19.59 6.93 -4.77
N LEU A 191 19.21 7.57 -5.87
CA LEU A 191 20.19 8.32 -6.64
C LEU A 191 20.52 9.56 -5.82
N GLY A 192 21.36 9.38 -4.80
CA GLY A 192 22.25 10.48 -4.44
C GLY A 192 22.97 10.85 -5.74
N TYR A 193 23.00 12.13 -6.07
CA TYR A 193 23.94 12.64 -7.06
C TYR A 193 25.34 12.14 -6.65
N GLN A 194 25.74 10.97 -7.17
CA GLN A 194 27.12 10.60 -7.22
C GLN A 194 27.68 11.52 -8.30
N ASP A 195 28.57 12.41 -7.83
CA ASP A 195 29.26 13.54 -8.46
C ASP A 195 29.44 13.54 -10.00
N PRO A 196 29.57 14.75 -10.61
CA PRO A 196 29.51 15.01 -12.06
C PRO A 196 30.48 14.23 -12.95
#